data_AF-A0A166PSB6-F1
#
_entry.id   AF-A0A166PSB6-F1
#
_cell.length_a   1.000
_cell.length_b   1.000
_cell.length_c   1.000
_cell.angle_alpha   90.00
_cell.angle_beta   90.00
_cell.angle_gamma   90.00
#
_symmetry.space_group_name_H-M   'P 1'
#
loop_
_entity.id
_entity.type
_entity.pdbx_description
1 polymer ?
#
loop_
_entity_poly.entity_id
_entity_poly.type
_entity_poly.pdbx_seq_one_letter_code
_entity_poly.pdbx_strand_id
1 'polypeptide(L)'
;MSSTQSREDIGATRRRTVLERLECPVDENATYENDRWTNRDLIPIPPDRRTYKVWSYFVYWCISGSNISAYTTGSSLLAYGLNAQQAMACVIIGALIVGMLSVACGWMGEIHHIGFTVASRFSWGARGGYFPVVLRAFSGVFYFGIQAYWGGQACSVVSVYHVPRVQPV
;
A
#
# COMPACT_ATOMS: atom_id res chain seq x y z
N MET A 1 6.37 -47.72 -22.45
CA MET A 1 5.27 -46.76 -22.21
C MET A 1 5.01 -46.43 -20.73
N SER A 2 5.74 -47.01 -19.75
CA SER A 2 5.48 -46.80 -18.30
C SER A 2 6.33 -45.69 -17.64
N SER A 3 7.50 -45.33 -18.18
CA SER A 3 8.43 -44.39 -17.56
C SER A 3 8.12 -42.90 -17.78
N THR A 4 7.27 -42.58 -18.76
CA THR A 4 6.81 -41.22 -19.07
C THR A 4 5.68 -40.79 -18.13
N GLN A 5 4.77 -41.71 -17.78
CA GLN A 5 3.62 -41.44 -16.93
C GLN A 5 4.02 -41.13 -15.47
N SER A 6 5.04 -41.83 -14.95
CA SER A 6 5.58 -41.56 -13.61
C SER A 6 6.23 -40.16 -13.47
N ARG A 7 6.83 -39.62 -14.55
CA ARG A 7 7.44 -38.27 -14.52
C ARG A 7 6.39 -37.16 -14.55
N GLU A 8 5.28 -37.37 -15.26
CA GLU A 8 4.15 -36.43 -15.29
C GLU A 8 3.41 -36.40 -13.95
N ASP A 9 3.21 -37.57 -13.31
CA ASP A 9 2.57 -37.68 -12.00
C ASP A 9 3.37 -36.99 -10.89
N ILE A 10 4.72 -37.10 -10.90
CA ILE A 10 5.59 -36.41 -9.93
C ILE A 10 5.53 -34.88 -10.14
N GLY A 11 5.50 -34.41 -11.38
CA GLY A 11 5.38 -33.00 -11.71
C GLY A 11 4.02 -32.41 -11.32
N ALA A 12 2.94 -33.15 -11.54
CA ALA A 12 1.58 -32.78 -11.15
C ALA A 12 1.42 -32.74 -9.63
N THR A 13 1.96 -33.73 -8.92
CA THR A 13 1.94 -33.79 -7.44
C THR A 13 2.71 -32.62 -6.83
N ARG A 14 3.93 -32.34 -7.33
CA ARG A 14 4.74 -31.21 -6.85
C ARG A 14 4.09 -29.85 -7.11
N ARG A 15 3.43 -29.66 -8.26
CA ARG A 15 2.67 -28.44 -8.56
C ARG A 15 1.49 -28.28 -7.61
N ARG A 16 0.78 -29.36 -7.32
CA ARG A 16 -0.36 -29.36 -6.39
C ARG A 16 0.07 -29.00 -4.96
N THR A 17 1.19 -29.56 -4.47
CA THR A 17 1.75 -29.21 -3.15
C THR A 17 2.20 -27.75 -3.06
N VAL A 18 2.71 -27.16 -4.14
CA VAL A 18 3.05 -25.72 -4.16
C VAL A 18 1.81 -24.85 -4.19
N LEU A 19 0.78 -25.25 -4.93
CA LEU A 19 -0.51 -24.54 -4.99
C LEU A 19 -1.21 -24.55 -3.63
N GLU A 20 -1.29 -25.71 -2.96
CA GLU A 20 -1.84 -25.84 -1.60
C GLU A 20 -1.08 -24.97 -0.58
N ARG A 21 0.24 -24.80 -0.76
CA ARG A 21 1.04 -23.92 0.11
C ARG A 21 0.82 -22.43 -0.16
N LEU A 22 0.39 -22.08 -1.36
CA LEU A 22 0.07 -20.72 -1.77
C LEU A 22 -1.41 -20.38 -1.53
N GLU A 23 -2.25 -21.37 -1.25
CA GLU A 23 -3.63 -21.13 -0.83
C GLU A 23 -3.65 -20.35 0.48
N CYS A 24 -4.56 -19.39 0.55
CA CYS A 24 -4.69 -18.56 1.73
C CYS A 24 -5.24 -19.42 2.88
N PRO A 25 -4.61 -19.35 4.08
CA PRO A 25 -5.05 -20.14 5.21
C PRO A 25 -6.52 -19.85 5.51
N VAL A 26 -7.29 -20.91 5.76
CA VAL A 26 -8.68 -20.80 6.20
C VAL A 26 -8.69 -20.77 7.73
N ASP A 27 -9.50 -19.88 8.30
CA ASP A 27 -9.63 -19.81 9.76
C ASP A 27 -10.39 -21.01 10.30
N GLU A 28 -9.97 -21.53 11.46
CA GLU A 28 -10.52 -22.75 12.07
C GLU A 28 -12.03 -22.66 12.37
N ASN A 29 -12.56 -21.44 12.54
CA ASN A 29 -13.97 -21.12 12.75
C ASN A 29 -14.60 -20.33 11.56
N ALA A 30 -14.07 -20.47 10.35
CA ALA A 30 -14.56 -19.73 9.18
C ALA A 30 -15.97 -20.15 8.77
N THR A 31 -16.89 -19.19 8.64
CA THR A 31 -18.22 -19.39 8.03
C THR A 31 -18.20 -19.23 6.50
N TYR A 32 -17.01 -19.25 5.90
CA TYR A 32 -16.82 -19.00 4.46
C TYR A 32 -15.90 -20.05 3.84
N GLU A 33 -16.17 -20.38 2.58
CA GLU A 33 -15.28 -21.18 1.75
C GLU A 33 -14.33 -20.28 0.95
N ASN A 34 -13.12 -20.76 0.68
CA ASN A 34 -12.15 -20.05 -0.14
C ASN A 34 -12.55 -20.17 -1.61
N ASP A 35 -13.08 -19.08 -2.16
CA ASP A 35 -13.42 -18.94 -3.57
C ASP A 35 -12.75 -17.67 -4.11
N ARG A 36 -12.76 -17.50 -5.44
CA ARG A 36 -12.29 -16.31 -6.13
C ARG A 36 -12.80 -14.99 -5.53
N TRP A 37 -13.98 -15.01 -4.91
CA TRP A 37 -14.64 -13.82 -4.37
C TRP A 37 -14.54 -13.69 -2.85
N THR A 38 -14.24 -14.78 -2.17
CA THR A 38 -14.34 -14.91 -0.71
C THR A 38 -13.09 -15.59 -0.19
N ASN A 39 -12.32 -14.87 0.61
CA ASN A 39 -11.08 -15.34 1.19
C ASN A 39 -10.87 -14.64 2.54
N ARG A 40 -9.97 -15.17 3.38
CA ARG A 40 -9.60 -14.62 4.69
C ARG A 40 -9.28 -13.12 4.67
N ASP A 41 -8.65 -12.65 3.60
CA ASP A 41 -8.24 -11.25 3.46
C ASP A 41 -9.37 -10.35 2.91
N LEU A 42 -10.43 -10.93 2.36
CA LEU A 42 -11.55 -10.21 1.74
C LEU A 42 -12.78 -10.14 2.65
N ILE A 43 -12.92 -11.08 3.59
CA ILE A 43 -14.02 -11.04 4.56
C ILE A 43 -13.86 -9.85 5.53
N PRO A 44 -14.97 -9.35 6.11
CA PRO A 44 -14.90 -8.35 7.16
C PRO A 44 -13.99 -8.80 8.31
N ILE A 45 -13.10 -7.92 8.76
CA ILE A 45 -12.11 -8.28 9.77
C ILE A 45 -12.81 -8.59 11.12
N PRO A 46 -12.63 -9.80 11.69
CA PRO A 46 -13.25 -10.16 12.96
C PRO A 46 -12.66 -9.32 14.11
N PRO A 47 -13.41 -9.10 15.21
CA PRO A 47 -12.98 -8.28 16.33
C PRO A 47 -11.59 -8.62 16.88
N ASP A 48 -11.26 -9.92 16.96
CA ASP A 48 -9.98 -10.40 17.51
C ASP A 48 -8.75 -9.97 16.70
N ARG A 49 -8.94 -9.61 15.43
CA ARG A 49 -7.86 -9.16 14.53
C ARG A 49 -7.75 -7.64 14.42
N ARG A 50 -8.63 -6.89 15.10
CA ARG A 50 -8.63 -5.43 15.08
C ARG A 50 -7.60 -4.88 16.07
N THR A 51 -6.33 -5.03 15.72
CA THR A 51 -5.20 -4.56 16.54
C THR A 51 -4.95 -3.05 16.38
N TYR A 52 -5.49 -2.43 15.33
CA TYR A 52 -5.28 -1.04 15.00
C TYR A 52 -6.14 -0.13 15.88
N LYS A 53 -5.50 0.61 16.80
CA LYS A 53 -6.15 1.56 17.71
C LYS A 53 -5.99 3.00 17.22
N VAL A 54 -6.70 3.93 17.86
CA VAL A 54 -6.63 5.37 17.56
C VAL A 54 -5.19 5.91 17.59
N TRP A 55 -4.36 5.43 18.52
CA TRP A 55 -2.95 5.85 18.57
C TRP A 55 -2.15 5.39 17.34
N SER A 56 -2.35 4.13 16.92
CA SER A 56 -1.71 3.59 15.72
C SER A 56 -2.09 4.41 14.49
N TYR A 57 -3.35 4.83 14.41
CA TYR A 57 -3.86 5.69 13.33
C TYR A 57 -3.18 7.06 13.31
N PHE A 58 -3.08 7.75 14.45
CA PHE A 58 -2.41 9.04 14.49
C PHE A 58 -0.93 8.93 14.10
N VAL A 59 -0.21 7.96 14.68
CA VAL A 59 1.21 7.75 14.40
C VAL A 59 1.44 7.44 12.93
N TYR A 60 0.59 6.61 12.33
CA TYR A 60 0.64 6.31 10.90
C TYR A 60 0.53 7.55 10.02
N TRP A 61 -0.41 8.45 10.31
CA TRP A 61 -0.56 9.68 9.53
C TRP A 61 0.60 10.66 9.74
N CYS A 62 1.13 10.77 10.96
CA CYS A 62 2.32 11.58 11.21
C CYS A 62 3.53 11.07 10.42
N ILE A 63 3.77 9.76 10.41
CA ILE A 63 4.85 9.13 9.65
C ILE A 63 4.61 9.30 8.14
N SER A 64 3.39 9.06 7.67
CA SER A 64 3.03 9.20 6.26
C SER A 64 3.19 10.64 5.76
N GLY A 65 2.90 11.65 6.59
CA GLY A 65 3.12 13.06 6.25
C GLY A 65 4.60 13.45 6.26
N SER A 66 5.42 12.78 7.05
CA SER A 66 6.85 13.03 7.19
C SER A 66 7.65 12.33 6.08
N ASN A 67 7.53 12.82 4.85
CA ASN A 67 8.25 12.28 3.70
C ASN A 67 8.91 13.39 2.86
N ILE A 68 9.93 13.00 2.09
CA ILE A 68 10.74 13.94 1.29
C ILE A 68 9.89 14.67 0.25
N SER A 69 8.93 13.99 -0.38
CA SER A 69 8.03 14.61 -1.35
C SER A 69 7.24 15.76 -0.73
N ALA A 70 6.70 15.59 0.49
CA ALA A 70 6.02 16.66 1.20
C ALA A 70 6.93 17.85 1.53
N TYR A 71 8.18 17.59 1.93
CA TYR A 71 9.17 18.65 2.17
C TYR A 71 9.51 19.41 0.88
N THR A 72 9.66 18.71 -0.24
CA THR A 72 9.94 19.35 -1.53
C THR A 72 8.79 20.22 -2.03
N THR A 73 7.53 19.85 -1.76
CA THR A 73 6.36 20.66 -2.13
C THR A 73 6.41 22.05 -1.51
N GLY A 74 6.81 22.16 -0.23
CA GLY A 74 6.97 23.46 0.43
C GLY A 74 8.03 24.32 -0.25
N SER A 75 9.19 23.74 -0.56
CA SER A 75 10.27 24.42 -1.27
C SER A 75 9.87 24.88 -2.67
N SER A 76 9.09 24.07 -3.39
CA SER A 76 8.58 24.42 -4.72
C SER A 76 7.65 25.64 -4.67
N LEU A 77 6.76 25.72 -3.68
CA LEU A 77 5.85 26.87 -3.51
C LEU A 77 6.60 28.18 -3.27
N LEU A 78 7.69 28.13 -2.51
CA LEU A 78 8.56 29.30 -2.33
C LEU A 78 9.29 29.67 -3.62
N ALA A 79 9.75 28.69 -4.39
CA ALA A 79 10.39 28.91 -5.69
C ALA A 79 9.44 29.55 -6.73
N TYR A 80 8.12 29.33 -6.60
CA TYR A 80 7.09 30.01 -7.40
C TYR A 80 6.88 31.49 -7.03
N GLY A 81 7.59 32.01 -6.03
CA GLY A 81 7.54 33.43 -5.63
C GLY A 81 6.52 33.77 -4.56
N LEU A 82 5.90 32.77 -3.91
CA LEU A 82 5.01 33.01 -2.76
C LEU A 82 5.82 33.38 -1.52
N ASN A 83 5.31 34.31 -0.73
CA ASN A 83 5.85 34.58 0.60
C ASN A 83 5.66 33.34 1.50
N ALA A 84 6.58 33.11 2.45
CA ALA A 84 6.56 31.94 3.35
C ALA A 84 5.24 31.78 4.10
N GLN A 85 4.63 32.89 4.53
CA GLN A 85 3.31 32.86 5.19
C GLN A 85 2.19 32.41 4.24
N GLN A 86 2.22 32.83 2.97
CA GLN A 86 1.23 32.43 1.97
C GLN A 86 1.40 30.96 1.59
N ALA A 87 2.63 30.51 1.37
CA ALA A 87 2.94 29.11 1.08
C ALA A 87 2.46 28.19 2.22
N MET A 88 2.70 28.57 3.48
CA MET A 88 2.23 27.83 4.65
C MET A 88 0.70 27.76 4.70
N ALA A 89 0.01 28.88 4.49
CA ALA A 89 -1.45 28.90 4.47
C ALA A 89 -2.03 27.99 3.37
N CYS A 90 -1.46 28.01 2.16
CA CYS A 90 -1.87 27.13 1.07
C CYS A 90 -1.69 25.64 1.41
N VAL A 91 -0.56 25.27 2.01
CA VAL A 91 -0.30 23.88 2.43
C VAL A 91 -1.28 23.43 3.51
N ILE A 92 -1.55 24.25 4.52
CA ILE A 92 -2.50 23.93 5.59
C ILE A 92 -3.91 23.74 5.02
N ILE A 93 -4.38 24.67 4.18
CA ILE A 93 -5.72 24.57 3.57
C ILE A 93 -5.83 23.31 2.71
N GLY A 94 -4.81 23.04 1.88
CA GLY A 94 -4.76 21.83 1.05
C GLY A 94 -4.80 20.56 1.90
N ALA A 95 -4.00 20.51 2.97
CA ALA A 95 -3.95 19.37 3.88
C ALA A 95 -5.29 19.16 4.60
N LEU A 96 -5.99 20.22 5.00
CA LEU A 96 -7.31 20.14 5.61
C LEU A 96 -8.36 19.56 4.65
N ILE A 97 -8.39 20.04 3.40
CA ILE A 97 -9.33 19.55 2.38
C ILE A 97 -9.07 18.06 2.10
N VAL A 98 -7.80 17.69 1.88
CA VAL A 98 -7.41 16.29 1.64
C VAL A 98 -7.70 15.42 2.86
N GLY A 99 -7.48 15.94 4.07
CA GLY A 99 -7.78 15.26 5.33
C GLY A 99 -9.27 14.94 5.44
N MET A 100 -10.15 15.92 5.22
CA MET A 100 -11.61 15.72 5.24
C MET A 100 -12.06 14.67 4.22
N LEU A 101 -11.54 14.74 2.99
CA LEU A 101 -11.84 13.76 1.94
C LEU A 101 -11.34 12.36 2.32
N SER A 102 -10.16 12.27 2.94
CA SER A 102 -9.59 11.00 3.37
C SER A 102 -10.43 10.34 4.48
N VAL A 103 -10.95 11.13 5.42
CA VAL A 103 -11.87 10.64 6.46
C VAL A 103 -13.19 10.18 5.85
N ALA A 104 -13.76 10.95 4.92
CA ALA A 104 -14.99 10.55 4.22
C ALA A 104 -14.82 9.24 3.43
N CYS A 105 -13.70 9.07 2.72
CA CYS A 105 -13.36 7.83 2.03
C CYS A 105 -13.08 6.66 2.99
N GLY A 106 -12.53 6.94 4.17
CA GLY A 106 -12.20 5.93 5.19
C GLY A 106 -13.41 5.41 5.97
N TRP A 107 -14.51 6.18 6.01
CA TRP A 107 -15.73 5.86 6.76
C TRP A 107 -16.28 4.46 6.46
N MET A 108 -16.34 4.09 5.18
CA MET A 108 -16.84 2.77 4.76
C MET A 108 -15.98 1.61 5.28
N GLY A 109 -14.68 1.82 5.42
CA GLY A 109 -13.77 0.82 5.96
C GLY A 109 -13.87 0.68 7.49
N GLU A 110 -14.30 1.73 8.19
CA GLU A 110 -14.49 1.72 9.64
C GLU A 110 -15.77 1.00 10.04
N ILE A 111 -16.91 1.32 9.43
CA ILE A 111 -18.20 0.69 9.78
C ILE A 111 -18.28 -0.76 9.33
N HIS A 112 -17.89 -1.04 8.08
CA HIS A 112 -18.06 -2.37 7.49
C HIS A 112 -16.82 -3.26 7.63
N HIS A 113 -15.69 -2.72 8.10
CA HIS A 113 -14.44 -3.45 8.28
C HIS A 113 -13.97 -4.19 7.02
N ILE A 114 -14.23 -3.61 5.85
CA ILE A 114 -13.87 -4.14 4.53
C ILE A 114 -12.77 -3.30 3.86
N GLY A 115 -11.95 -3.97 3.05
CA GLY A 115 -10.92 -3.30 2.25
C GLY A 115 -11.46 -2.63 0.98
N PHE A 116 -10.64 -1.76 0.38
CA PHE A 116 -10.94 -1.06 -0.88
C PHE A 116 -11.32 -2.01 -2.02
N THR A 117 -10.71 -3.19 -2.09
CA THR A 117 -10.96 -4.22 -3.13
C THR A 117 -12.38 -4.79 -3.10
N VAL A 118 -13.02 -4.76 -1.92
CA VAL A 118 -14.42 -5.19 -1.73
C VAL A 118 -15.33 -3.98 -1.87
N ALA A 119 -14.97 -2.84 -1.30
CA ALA A 119 -15.75 -1.61 -1.40
C ALA A 119 -15.92 -1.13 -2.86
N SER A 120 -14.91 -1.30 -3.71
CA SER A 120 -14.98 -0.92 -5.13
C SER A 120 -16.02 -1.73 -5.92
N ARG A 121 -16.39 -2.92 -5.43
CA ARG A 121 -17.39 -3.80 -6.07
C ARG A 121 -18.79 -3.23 -5.98
N PHE A 122 -19.10 -2.38 -4.99
CA PHE A 122 -20.41 -1.74 -4.87
C PHE A 122 -20.70 -0.80 -6.05
N SER A 123 -19.69 -0.09 -6.55
CA SER A 123 -19.86 0.85 -7.67
C SER A 123 -19.60 0.21 -9.02
N TRP A 124 -18.63 -0.70 -9.14
CA TRP A 124 -18.18 -1.25 -10.42
C TRP A 124 -18.64 -2.70 -10.68
N GLY A 125 -19.33 -3.32 -9.73
CA GLY A 125 -19.72 -4.73 -9.78
C GLY A 125 -18.56 -5.70 -9.53
N ALA A 126 -18.87 -7.00 -9.46
CA ALA A 126 -17.89 -8.03 -9.11
C ALA A 126 -16.76 -8.17 -10.14
N ARG A 127 -17.09 -8.13 -11.44
CA ARG A 127 -16.10 -8.21 -12.53
C ARG A 127 -15.47 -6.86 -12.89
N GLY A 128 -16.22 -5.76 -12.78
CA GLY A 128 -15.70 -4.42 -13.10
C GLY A 128 -14.77 -3.88 -12.00
N GLY A 129 -14.88 -4.36 -10.76
CA GLY A 129 -14.01 -3.96 -9.65
C GLY A 129 -12.51 -4.24 -9.85
N TYR A 130 -12.12 -5.09 -10.80
CA TYR A 130 -10.70 -5.29 -11.13
C TYR A 130 -10.04 -4.04 -11.70
N PHE A 131 -10.77 -3.22 -12.46
CA PHE A 131 -10.22 -2.01 -13.07
C PHE A 131 -9.69 -1.00 -12.03
N PRO A 132 -10.48 -0.53 -11.04
CA PRO A 132 -9.98 0.39 -10.02
C PRO A 132 -8.88 -0.22 -9.15
N VAL A 133 -8.91 -1.55 -8.93
CA VAL A 133 -7.87 -2.23 -8.16
C VAL A 133 -6.53 -2.22 -8.91
N VAL A 134 -6.53 -2.52 -10.21
CA VAL A 134 -5.31 -2.46 -11.03
C VAL A 134 -4.77 -1.03 -11.12
N LEU A 135 -5.64 -0.05 -11.34
CA LEU A 135 -5.23 1.36 -11.37
C LEU A 135 -4.58 1.78 -10.03
N ARG A 136 -5.15 1.36 -8.91
CA ARG A 136 -4.63 1.65 -7.58
C ARG A 136 -3.30 0.95 -7.31
N ALA A 137 -3.14 -0.29 -7.78
CA ALA A 137 -1.88 -1.03 -7.71
C ALA A 137 -0.80 -0.35 -8.54
N PHE A 138 -1.12 0.05 -9.78
CA PHE A 138 -0.22 0.80 -10.66
C PHE A 138 0.27 2.08 -9.97
N SER A 139 -0.64 2.94 -9.51
CA SER A 139 -0.30 4.16 -8.77
C SER A 139 0.59 3.89 -7.54
N GLY A 140 0.34 2.78 -6.82
CA GLY A 140 1.16 2.34 -5.69
C GLY A 140 2.60 2.02 -6.09
N VAL A 141 2.81 1.34 -7.22
CA VAL A 141 4.16 1.04 -7.74
C VAL A 141 4.92 2.32 -8.09
N PHE A 142 4.28 3.29 -8.75
CA PHE A 142 4.93 4.58 -9.04
C PHE A 142 5.30 5.33 -7.77
N TYR A 143 4.38 5.40 -6.80
CA TYR A 143 4.66 6.08 -5.54
C TYR A 143 5.80 5.41 -4.78
N PHE A 144 5.81 4.07 -4.72
CA PHE A 144 6.92 3.32 -4.13
C PHE A 144 8.25 3.58 -4.85
N GLY A 145 8.26 3.62 -6.18
CA GLY A 145 9.45 3.93 -6.98
C GLY A 145 10.03 5.32 -6.66
N ILE A 146 9.17 6.34 -6.51
CA ILE A 146 9.60 7.69 -6.11
C ILE A 146 10.22 7.68 -4.71
N GLN A 147 9.61 6.98 -3.74
CA GLN A 147 10.16 6.89 -2.39
C GLN A 147 11.47 6.10 -2.34
N ALA A 148 11.60 5.05 -3.14
CA ALA A 148 12.84 4.28 -3.28
C ALA A 148 13.96 5.13 -3.92
N TYR A 149 13.65 5.98 -4.89
CA TYR A 149 14.60 6.93 -5.45
C TYR A 149 15.16 7.88 -4.39
N TRP A 150 14.28 8.49 -3.57
CA TRP A 150 14.72 9.34 -2.48
C TRP A 150 15.57 8.59 -1.43
N GLY A 151 15.20 7.35 -1.11
CA GLY A 151 16.01 6.47 -0.24
C GLY A 151 17.39 6.19 -0.84
N GLY A 152 17.47 5.92 -2.15
CA GLY A 152 18.74 5.70 -2.85
C GLY A 152 19.65 6.94 -2.84
N GLN A 153 19.08 8.14 -3.00
CA GLN A 153 19.84 9.39 -2.88
C GLN A 153 20.41 9.57 -1.47
N ALA A 154 19.60 9.31 -0.43
CA ALA A 154 20.06 9.38 0.95
C ALA A 154 21.22 8.41 1.23
N CYS A 155 21.13 7.16 0.76
CA CYS A 155 22.20 6.18 0.89
C CYS A 155 23.48 6.61 0.15
N SER A 156 23.35 7.16 -1.06
CA SER A 156 24.49 7.65 -1.85
C SER A 156 25.25 8.75 -1.12
N VAL A 157 24.51 9.74 -0.58
CA VAL A 157 25.08 10.85 0.19
C VAL A 157 25.82 10.33 1.42
N VAL A 158 25.21 9.43 2.21
CA VAL A 158 25.85 8.83 3.39
C VAL A 158 27.13 8.07 3.03
N SER A 159 27.11 7.33 1.90
CA SER A 159 28.27 6.57 1.43
C SER A 159 29.43 7.48 1.05
N VAL A 160 29.14 8.61 0.41
CA VAL A 160 30.14 9.63 0.04
C VAL A 160 30.74 10.32 1.26
N TYR A 161 29.99 10.50 2.35
CA TYR A 161 30.55 11.05 3.59
C TYR A 161 31.44 10.05 4.35
N HIS A 162 31.18 8.74 4.22
CA HIS A 162 31.99 7.71 4.88
C HIS A 162 33.32 7.44 4.16
N VAL A 163 33.39 7.66 2.84
CA VAL A 163 34.64 7.60 2.09
C VAL A 163 35.31 8.98 2.17
N PRO A 164 36.40 9.16 2.93
CA PRO A 164 37.09 10.44 3.01
C PRO A 164 37.59 10.81 1.61
N ARG A 165 37.01 11.88 1.03
CA ARG A 165 37.52 12.44 -0.21
C ARG A 165 38.88 13.07 0.08
N VAL A 166 39.95 12.46 -0.41
CA VAL A 166 41.21 13.17 -0.69
C VAL A 166 40.92 14.20 -1.78
N GLN A 167 40.88 15.48 -1.42
CA GLN A 167 40.82 16.57 -2.38
C GLN A 167 42.20 16.69 -3.06
N PRO A 168 42.31 16.63 -4.40
CA PRO A 168 43.52 17.12 -5.06
C PRO A 168 43.53 18.65 -4.97
N VAL A 169 44.64 19.17 -4.43
CA VAL A 169 45.03 20.59 -4.36
C VAL A 169 45.13 21.23 -5.74
#